data_AF-A0A066RUY7-F1
#
_entry.id   AF-A0A066RUY7-F1
#
_cell.length_a   1.000
_cell.length_b   1.000
_cell.length_c   1.000
_cell.angle_alpha   90.00
_cell.angle_beta   90.00
_cell.angle_gamma   90.00
#
_symmetry.space_group_name_H-M   'P 1'
#
loop_
_entity.id
_entity.type
_entity.pdbx_description
1 polymer ?
#
loop_
_entity_poly.entity_id
_entity_poly.type
_entity_poly.pdbx_seq_one_letter_code
_entity_poly.pdbx_strand_id
1 'polypeptide(L)'
;MTQALTNLTIQSVDTRGPLYERGWEFYSVDLNSGVGGKYIYVGFQKDDQTSTPITSVTFKAYDTKQDNSMPGWEWSPDDLNAGAGGKYIYMYWKKGEPNKQPVTSLMFMVLEESTPPTMGGWEVIHQDLNEGSGGPYIWPYYSNEFSGNQLKLKVNKNKPA
;
A
#
# COMPACT_ATOMS: atom_id res chain seq x y z
N MET A 1 -0.95 4.70 22.47
CA MET A 1 -1.40 5.45 21.27
C MET A 1 -0.81 4.76 20.07
N THR A 2 -1.62 4.50 19.03
CA THR A 2 -1.12 3.97 17.74
C THR A 2 -0.40 5.10 17.00
N GLN A 3 0.80 4.83 16.49
CA GLN A 3 1.56 5.84 15.73
C GLN A 3 0.99 5.96 14.31
N ALA A 4 0.75 7.21 13.88
CA ALA A 4 0.25 7.52 12.55
C ALA A 4 1.35 7.37 11.50
N LEU A 5 0.95 7.02 10.28
CA LEU A 5 1.81 7.12 9.11
C LEU A 5 2.06 8.59 8.80
N THR A 6 3.31 8.93 8.50
CA THR A 6 3.71 10.32 8.24
C THR A 6 4.28 10.50 6.86
N ASN A 7 4.94 9.49 6.31
CA ASN A 7 5.42 9.48 4.94
C ASN A 7 5.11 8.14 4.28
N LEU A 8 4.90 8.18 2.97
CA LEU A 8 4.76 7.00 2.11
C LEU A 8 5.74 7.12 0.95
N THR A 9 6.16 5.97 0.44
CA THR A 9 6.99 5.86 -0.76
C THR A 9 6.69 4.56 -1.49
N ILE A 10 7.23 4.41 -2.70
CA ILE A 10 7.20 3.17 -3.47
C ILE A 10 8.65 2.77 -3.76
N GLN A 11 8.93 1.47 -3.66
CA GLN A 11 10.08 0.85 -4.29
C GLN A 11 9.60 0.04 -5.50
N SER A 12 10.16 0.34 -6.67
CA SER A 12 10.01 -0.44 -7.88
C SER A 12 11.35 -1.08 -8.23
N VAL A 13 11.48 -2.39 -8.03
CA VAL A 13 12.76 -3.11 -8.05
C VAL A 13 12.72 -4.38 -8.89
N ASP A 14 13.89 -4.84 -9.34
CA ASP A 14 14.04 -6.04 -10.18
C ASP A 14 14.14 -7.36 -9.40
N THR A 15 14.31 -7.26 -8.08
CA THR A 15 14.50 -8.41 -7.20
C THR A 15 13.38 -8.52 -6.19
N ARG A 16 12.96 -9.75 -5.88
CA ARG A 16 11.91 -10.00 -4.89
C ARG A 16 12.29 -9.51 -3.50
N GLY A 17 11.35 -8.83 -2.86
CA GLY A 17 11.42 -8.28 -1.51
C GLY A 17 11.80 -6.80 -1.52
N PRO A 18 11.26 -6.00 -0.58
CA PRO A 18 11.67 -4.61 -0.44
C PRO A 18 13.15 -4.56 -0.08
N LEU A 19 13.86 -3.60 -0.66
CA LEU A 19 15.25 -3.33 -0.32
C LEU A 19 15.28 -2.52 0.97
N TYR A 20 16.22 -2.87 1.85
CA TYR A 20 16.44 -2.09 3.06
C TYR A 20 16.78 -0.65 2.70
N GLU A 21 16.04 0.28 3.31
CA GLU A 21 16.30 1.70 3.21
C GLU A 21 16.27 2.30 4.62
N ARG A 22 17.33 3.03 4.97
CA ARG A 22 17.50 3.53 6.33
C ARG A 22 16.35 4.48 6.68
N GLY A 23 15.66 4.17 7.77
CA GLY A 23 14.56 4.99 8.28
C GLY A 23 13.22 4.71 7.63
N TRP A 24 13.12 3.72 6.73
CA TRP A 24 11.87 3.27 6.13
C TRP A 24 11.55 1.84 6.53
N GLU A 25 10.26 1.59 6.79
CA GLU A 25 9.70 0.26 6.86
C GLU A 25 8.90 -0.01 5.58
N PHE A 26 8.76 -1.28 5.20
CA PHE A 26 8.04 -1.66 3.98
C PHE A 26 7.02 -2.75 4.25
N TYR A 27 5.87 -2.65 3.59
CA TYR A 27 4.94 -3.76 3.52
C TYR A 27 5.56 -4.86 2.64
N SER A 28 5.43 -6.11 3.08
CA SER A 28 6.05 -7.25 2.39
C SER A 28 5.28 -7.73 1.16
N VAL A 29 4.08 -7.20 0.93
CA VAL A 29 3.23 -7.58 -0.19
C VAL A 29 3.75 -6.88 -1.45
N ASP A 30 4.02 -7.68 -2.47
CA ASP A 30 4.34 -7.20 -3.81
C ASP A 30 3.04 -6.78 -4.51
N LEU A 31 2.96 -5.53 -4.97
CA LEU A 31 1.75 -5.01 -5.62
C LEU A 31 1.58 -5.48 -7.08
N ASN A 32 2.55 -6.23 -7.62
CA ASN A 32 2.43 -6.95 -8.89
C ASN A 32 2.31 -8.48 -8.68
N SER A 33 1.89 -8.92 -7.49
CA SER A 33 1.80 -10.35 -7.19
C SER A 33 0.88 -11.07 -8.18
N GLY A 34 1.39 -12.14 -8.79
CA GLY A 34 0.64 -12.97 -9.73
C GLY A 34 0.65 -12.51 -11.19
N VAL A 35 1.11 -11.29 -11.48
CA VAL A 35 1.09 -10.71 -12.84
C VAL A 35 2.48 -10.51 -13.46
N GLY A 36 3.54 -10.60 -12.66
CA GLY A 36 4.92 -10.43 -13.12
C GLY A 36 5.31 -8.95 -13.26
N GLY A 37 6.39 -8.65 -13.99
CA GLY A 37 6.94 -7.30 -14.07
C GLY A 37 7.93 -6.97 -12.94
N LYS A 38 7.97 -5.70 -12.54
CA LYS A 38 8.77 -5.24 -11.39
C LYS A 38 8.13 -5.72 -10.08
N TYR A 39 8.95 -5.90 -9.06
CA TYR A 39 8.46 -6.06 -7.69
C TYR A 39 8.20 -4.68 -7.09
N ILE A 40 6.98 -4.48 -6.58
CA ILE A 40 6.49 -3.18 -6.15
C ILE A 40 6.14 -3.22 -4.67
N TYR A 41 6.79 -2.38 -3.85
CA TYR A 41 6.58 -2.35 -2.41
C TYR A 41 6.26 -0.95 -1.90
N VAL A 42 5.24 -0.86 -1.04
CA VAL A 42 4.90 0.39 -0.35
C VAL A 42 5.77 0.52 0.89
N GLY A 43 6.51 1.63 0.96
CA GLY A 43 7.26 2.03 2.13
C GLY A 43 6.50 3.05 2.97
N PHE A 44 6.77 3.06 4.28
CA PHE A 44 6.18 4.02 5.20
C PHE A 44 7.16 4.45 6.28
N GLN A 45 6.86 5.61 6.87
CA GLN A 45 7.44 6.06 8.13
C GLN A 45 6.33 6.36 9.13
N LYS A 46 6.64 6.18 10.40
CA LYS A 46 5.81 6.59 11.54
C LYS A 46 6.63 7.53 12.40
N ASP A 47 5.99 8.58 12.91
CA ASP A 47 6.60 9.50 13.87
C ASP A 47 5.70 9.62 15.09
N ASP A 48 6.31 9.90 16.23
CA ASP A 48 5.68 9.74 17.53
C ASP A 48 4.92 10.97 18.01
N GLN A 49 5.01 12.15 17.36
CA GLN A 49 4.11 13.32 17.57
C GLN A 49 4.49 14.60 16.80
N THR A 50 5.67 14.68 16.17
CA THR A 50 6.15 15.97 15.60
C THR A 50 5.81 16.21 14.13
N SER A 51 5.57 15.13 13.39
CA SER A 51 5.25 15.19 11.96
C SER A 51 3.74 15.26 11.70
N THR A 52 3.35 16.04 10.68
CA THR A 52 1.97 16.05 10.18
C THR A 52 1.59 14.65 9.67
N PRO A 53 0.52 14.01 10.19
CA PRO A 53 0.15 12.66 9.80
C PRO A 53 -0.51 12.63 8.43
N ILE A 54 -0.43 11.48 7.77
CA ILE A 54 -1.24 11.14 6.61
C ILE A 54 -2.68 10.96 7.07
N THR A 55 -3.61 11.61 6.36
CA THR A 55 -5.04 11.63 6.68
C THR A 55 -5.92 11.00 5.59
N SER A 56 -5.38 10.90 4.38
CA SER A 56 -6.04 10.24 3.25
C SER A 56 -5.00 9.52 2.39
N VAL A 57 -5.35 8.33 1.92
CA VAL A 57 -4.58 7.57 0.92
C VAL A 57 -5.56 7.11 -0.16
N THR A 58 -5.15 7.17 -1.41
CA THR A 58 -5.92 6.63 -2.52
C THR A 58 -5.00 6.09 -3.61
N PHE A 59 -5.56 5.24 -4.46
CA PHE A 59 -4.90 4.66 -5.62
C PHE A 59 -5.77 4.93 -6.84
N LYS A 60 -5.16 5.27 -7.96
CA LYS A 60 -5.91 5.57 -9.18
C LYS A 60 -5.26 4.94 -10.39
N ALA A 61 -6.10 4.27 -11.19
CA ALA A 61 -5.76 3.75 -12.51
C ALA A 61 -5.96 4.80 -13.61
N TYR A 62 -5.08 4.76 -14.61
CA TYR A 62 -5.09 5.61 -15.79
C TYR A 62 -4.77 4.79 -17.04
N ASP A 63 -5.31 5.21 -18.19
CA ASP A 63 -4.96 4.64 -19.50
C ASP A 63 -3.59 5.07 -20.00
N THR A 64 -3.06 6.18 -19.46
CA THR A 64 -1.75 6.71 -19.83
C THR A 64 -0.92 7.00 -18.60
N LYS A 65 0.40 6.93 -18.77
CA LYS A 65 1.36 7.36 -17.75
C LYS A 65 1.05 8.78 -17.29
N GLN A 66 1.21 9.02 -15.99
CA GLN A 66 1.08 10.35 -15.40
C GLN A 66 2.48 10.93 -15.14
N ASP A 67 2.64 12.24 -15.35
CA ASP A 67 3.89 12.96 -15.11
C ASP A 67 3.81 13.89 -13.89
N ASN A 68 2.63 14.05 -13.30
CA ASN A 68 2.41 14.92 -12.15
C ASN A 68 1.36 14.36 -11.18
N SER A 69 1.45 14.82 -9.93
CA SER A 69 0.45 14.53 -8.91
C SER A 69 -0.92 15.15 -9.25
N MET A 70 -1.96 14.66 -8.58
CA MET A 70 -3.24 15.36 -8.52
C MET A 70 -3.12 16.66 -7.71
N PRO A 71 -3.88 17.72 -8.06
CA PRO A 71 -3.89 18.97 -7.30
C PRO A 71 -4.16 18.74 -5.80
N GLY A 72 -3.25 19.22 -4.95
CA GLY A 72 -3.37 19.10 -3.49
C GLY A 72 -3.12 17.71 -2.93
N TRP A 73 -2.55 16.78 -3.70
CA TRP A 73 -2.10 15.47 -3.24
C TRP A 73 -0.57 15.35 -3.37
N GLU A 74 0.05 14.69 -2.41
CA GLU A 74 1.38 14.10 -2.57
C GLU A 74 1.24 12.74 -3.28
N TRP A 75 2.32 12.27 -3.92
CA TRP A 75 2.30 11.02 -4.69
C TRP A 75 3.69 10.42 -4.85
N SER A 76 3.73 9.13 -5.22
CA SER A 76 4.92 8.53 -5.84
C SER A 76 4.73 8.49 -7.36
N PRO A 77 5.75 8.85 -8.16
CA PRO A 77 5.71 8.78 -9.61
C PRO A 77 5.91 7.36 -10.17
N ASP A 78 6.14 6.37 -9.31
CA ASP A 78 6.28 4.97 -9.72
C ASP A 78 4.93 4.38 -10.11
N ASP A 79 4.89 3.80 -11.30
CA ASP A 79 3.75 3.01 -11.76
C ASP A 79 3.72 1.67 -11.00
N LEU A 80 2.62 1.43 -10.29
CA LEU A 80 2.44 0.22 -9.48
C LEU A 80 2.26 -1.04 -10.33
N ASN A 81 1.99 -0.89 -11.63
CA ASN A 81 1.91 -1.98 -12.61
C ASN A 81 3.16 -2.07 -13.50
N ALA A 82 4.27 -1.42 -13.11
CA ALA A 82 5.45 -1.31 -13.95
C ALA A 82 5.95 -2.69 -14.45
N GLY A 83 5.91 -2.89 -15.77
CA GLY A 83 6.35 -4.12 -16.42
C GLY A 83 5.34 -5.27 -16.39
N ALA A 84 4.22 -5.16 -15.66
CA ALA A 84 3.13 -6.12 -15.67
C ALA A 84 2.18 -5.92 -16.86
N GLY A 85 2.08 -4.67 -17.35
CA GLY A 85 1.08 -4.28 -18.35
C GLY A 85 -0.15 -3.66 -17.67
N GLY A 86 -1.29 -3.61 -18.36
CA GLY A 86 -2.52 -3.08 -17.79
C GLY A 86 -2.57 -1.55 -17.65
N LYS A 87 -3.30 -1.08 -16.64
CA LYS A 87 -3.43 0.35 -16.32
C LYS A 87 -2.17 0.88 -15.66
N TYR A 88 -1.88 2.15 -15.88
CA TYR A 88 -0.91 2.88 -15.07
C TYR A 88 -1.55 3.22 -13.73
N ILE A 89 -1.01 2.71 -12.64
CA ILE A 89 -1.61 2.89 -11.31
C ILE A 89 -0.64 3.65 -10.43
N TYR A 90 -1.14 4.64 -9.70
CA TYR A 90 -0.31 5.48 -8.81
C TYR A 90 -0.93 5.60 -7.43
N MET A 91 -0.07 5.72 -6.42
CA MET A 91 -0.44 5.99 -5.03
C MET A 91 -0.38 7.49 -4.74
N TYR A 92 -1.43 8.00 -4.10
CA TYR A 92 -1.55 9.39 -3.67
C TYR A 92 -1.90 9.46 -2.20
N TRP A 93 -1.41 10.49 -1.50
CA TRP A 93 -1.80 10.75 -0.13
C TRP A 93 -1.90 12.25 0.17
N LYS A 94 -2.56 12.55 1.29
CA LYS A 94 -2.62 13.88 1.88
C LYS A 94 -2.29 13.84 3.35
N LYS A 95 -1.83 14.97 3.87
CA LYS A 95 -1.41 15.12 5.26
C LYS A 95 -2.18 16.25 5.93
N GLY A 96 -2.56 16.02 7.19
CA GLY A 96 -3.11 17.05 8.07
C GLY A 96 -4.44 17.67 7.61
N GLU A 97 -5.27 16.93 6.87
CA GLU A 97 -6.59 17.44 6.50
C GLU A 97 -7.47 17.66 7.74
N PRO A 98 -8.21 18.78 7.82
CA PRO A 98 -9.08 19.05 8.95
C PRO A 98 -10.20 18.01 9.05
N ASN A 99 -10.54 17.62 10.28
CA ASN A 99 -11.60 16.64 10.60
C ASN A 99 -11.38 15.22 10.04
N LYS A 100 -10.16 14.88 9.59
CA LYS A 100 -9.78 13.52 9.20
C LYS A 100 -8.93 12.88 10.28
N GLN A 101 -9.21 11.61 10.58
CA GLN A 101 -8.39 10.83 11.50
C GLN A 101 -7.06 10.45 10.82
N PRO A 102 -5.95 10.41 11.56
CA PRO A 102 -4.68 9.91 11.04
C PRO A 102 -4.78 8.47 10.55
N VAL A 103 -4.25 8.17 9.37
CA VAL A 103 -4.04 6.80 8.91
C VAL A 103 -2.90 6.20 9.72
N THR A 104 -3.14 5.06 10.36
CA THR A 104 -2.18 4.38 11.25
C THR A 104 -1.60 3.11 10.65
N SER A 105 -2.26 2.53 9.65
CA SER A 105 -1.75 1.38 8.88
C SER A 105 -2.39 1.28 7.51
N LEU A 106 -1.66 0.68 6.58
CA LEU A 106 -2.19 0.12 5.34
C LEU A 106 -2.17 -1.42 5.41
N MET A 107 -2.92 -2.04 4.51
CA MET A 107 -2.90 -3.47 4.25
C MET A 107 -3.20 -3.69 2.76
N PHE A 108 -2.57 -4.69 2.16
CA PHE A 108 -2.77 -5.05 0.76
C PHE A 108 -3.15 -6.53 0.71
N MET A 109 -4.34 -6.81 0.20
CA MET A 109 -4.87 -8.17 0.17
C MET A 109 -4.90 -8.69 -1.27
N VAL A 110 -4.16 -9.77 -1.52
CA VAL A 110 -4.16 -10.49 -2.80
C VAL A 110 -5.29 -11.52 -2.76
N LEU A 111 -6.24 -11.42 -3.68
CA LEU A 111 -7.46 -12.24 -3.75
C LEU A 111 -7.72 -12.72 -5.18
N GLU A 112 -8.44 -13.83 -5.32
CA GLU A 112 -8.98 -14.24 -6.63
C GLU A 112 -10.32 -13.56 -6.93
N GLU A 113 -10.94 -12.98 -5.90
CA GLU A 113 -12.23 -12.35 -5.96
C GLU A 113 -12.15 -10.86 -6.34
N SER A 114 -12.98 -10.47 -7.31
CA SER A 114 -13.11 -9.08 -7.77
C SER A 114 -13.85 -8.18 -6.78
N THR A 115 -14.19 -8.69 -5.61
CA THR A 115 -14.91 -7.96 -4.56
C THR A 115 -14.13 -8.10 -3.25
N PRO A 116 -13.61 -7.00 -2.69
CA PRO A 116 -12.89 -7.03 -1.43
C PRO A 116 -13.84 -7.35 -0.25
N PRO A 117 -13.44 -8.19 0.71
CA PRO A 117 -14.21 -8.41 1.93
C PRO A 117 -14.23 -7.15 2.81
N THR A 118 -15.34 -6.95 3.50
CA THR A 118 -15.43 -5.96 4.59
C THR A 118 -14.76 -6.50 5.85
N MET A 119 -13.97 -5.67 6.53
CA MET A 119 -13.26 -6.02 7.75
C MET A 119 -13.40 -4.92 8.80
N GLY A 120 -13.73 -5.29 10.03
CA GLY A 120 -13.85 -4.32 11.13
C GLY A 120 -12.53 -3.56 11.36
N GLY A 121 -12.61 -2.25 11.52
CA GLY A 121 -11.46 -1.37 11.74
C GLY A 121 -10.58 -1.14 10.50
N TRP A 122 -10.99 -1.63 9.32
CA TRP A 122 -10.31 -1.40 8.04
C TRP A 122 -11.30 -0.84 7.02
N GLU A 123 -10.90 0.24 6.36
CA GLU A 123 -11.61 0.81 5.23
C GLU A 123 -10.93 0.38 3.94
N VAL A 124 -11.72 -0.13 3.00
CA VAL A 124 -11.23 -0.53 1.68
C VAL A 124 -11.08 0.68 0.76
N ILE A 125 -10.01 0.69 -0.03
CA ILE A 125 -9.84 1.60 -1.15
C ILE A 125 -10.18 0.80 -2.42
N HIS A 126 -11.29 1.14 -3.06
CA HIS A 126 -11.85 0.41 -4.20
C HIS A 126 -11.09 0.68 -5.51
N GLN A 127 -9.82 0.29 -5.54
CA GLN A 127 -8.99 0.25 -6.74
C GLN A 127 -8.23 -1.08 -6.72
N ASP A 128 -8.42 -1.90 -7.76
CA ASP A 128 -7.59 -3.08 -7.98
C ASP A 128 -6.21 -2.62 -8.43
N LEU A 129 -5.16 -3.02 -7.70
CA LEU A 129 -3.78 -2.64 -8.02
C LEU A 129 -3.15 -3.47 -9.14
N ASN A 130 -3.83 -4.52 -9.61
CA ASN A 130 -3.47 -5.28 -10.82
C ASN A 130 -4.39 -4.97 -12.01
N GLU A 131 -5.14 -3.84 -11.98
CA GLU A 131 -6.17 -3.58 -12.98
C GLU A 131 -5.61 -3.62 -14.42
N GLY A 132 -6.14 -4.55 -15.22
CA GLY A 132 -5.75 -4.73 -16.62
C GLY A 132 -4.48 -5.56 -16.86
N SER A 133 -3.74 -5.93 -15.82
CA SER A 133 -2.53 -6.77 -15.92
C SER A 133 -2.88 -8.26 -16.04
N GLY A 134 -4.07 -8.65 -15.57
CA GLY A 134 -4.59 -10.02 -15.63
C GLY A 134 -3.95 -10.93 -14.59
N GLY A 135 -4.74 -11.43 -13.64
CA GLY A 135 -4.27 -12.21 -12.50
C GLY A 135 -5.15 -11.97 -11.27
N PRO A 136 -4.63 -12.21 -10.06
CA PRO A 136 -5.39 -11.95 -8.83
C PRO A 136 -5.60 -10.44 -8.64
N TYR A 137 -6.68 -10.08 -7.94
CA TYR A 137 -6.96 -8.72 -7.51
C TYR A 137 -6.10 -8.37 -6.31
N ILE A 138 -5.64 -7.12 -6.24
CA ILE A 138 -4.95 -6.60 -5.07
C ILE A 138 -5.71 -5.41 -4.52
N TRP A 139 -6.31 -5.60 -3.35
CA TRP A 139 -7.15 -4.59 -2.70
C TRP A 139 -6.39 -3.89 -1.57
N PRO A 140 -6.20 -2.56 -1.67
CA PRO A 140 -5.65 -1.75 -0.59
C PRO A 140 -6.72 -1.44 0.46
N TYR A 141 -6.29 -1.43 1.72
CA TYR A 141 -7.06 -1.01 2.87
C TYR A 141 -6.25 -0.03 3.71
N TYR A 142 -6.93 0.86 4.42
CA TYR A 142 -6.34 1.67 5.47
C TYR A 142 -7.09 1.50 6.79
N SER A 143 -6.41 1.80 7.89
CA SER A 143 -7.00 1.86 9.21
C SER A 143 -6.58 3.14 9.91
N ASN A 144 -7.46 3.68 10.75
CA ASN A 144 -7.16 4.72 11.73
C ASN A 144 -7.00 4.15 13.16
N GLU A 145 -7.23 2.85 13.32
CA GLU A 145 -7.30 2.17 14.62
C GLU A 145 -6.09 1.28 14.86
N PHE A 146 -5.58 0.62 13.81
CA PHE A 146 -4.47 -0.34 13.91
C PHE A 146 -3.14 0.32 13.58
N SER A 147 -2.11 0.05 14.37
CA SER A 147 -0.71 0.29 13.96
C SER A 147 -0.05 -1.05 13.63
N GLY A 148 0.50 -1.23 12.40
CA GLY A 148 1.33 -2.40 12.08
C GLY A 148 2.46 -2.59 13.13
N ASN A 149 2.74 -3.78 13.69
CA ASN A 149 2.99 -5.09 13.06
C ASN A 149 2.21 -6.27 13.69
N GLN A 150 0.98 -6.55 13.25
CA GLN A 150 0.16 -7.67 13.78
C GLN A 150 0.04 -8.90 12.86
N LEU A 151 0.84 -9.01 11.80
CA LEU A 151 1.14 -10.32 11.19
C LEU A 151 2.51 -10.82 11.63
N LYS A 152 2.70 -10.97 12.95
CA LYS A 152 3.57 -12.05 13.41
C LYS A 152 2.82 -13.33 13.08
N LEU A 153 3.14 -13.95 11.94
CA LEU A 153 2.82 -15.36 11.73
C LEU A 153 3.33 -16.12 12.95
N LYS A 154 2.44 -16.49 13.87
CA LYS A 154 2.73 -17.58 14.80
C LYS A 154 2.75 -18.81 13.92
N VAL A 155 3.93 -19.17 13.43
CA VAL A 155 4.19 -20.52 12.98
C VAL A 155 3.94 -21.39 14.20
N ASN A 156 2.77 -22.04 14.25
CA ASN A 156 2.53 -23.13 15.18
C ASN A 156 3.52 -24.24 14.80
N LYS A 157 4.67 -24.25 15.46
CA LYS A 157 5.52 -25.45 15.52
C LYS A 157 4.81 -26.48 16.40
N ASN A 158 3.80 -27.14 15.86
CA ASN A 158 3.38 -28.45 16.35
C ASN A 158 4.16 -29.47 15.50
N LYS A 159 5.39 -29.80 15.93
CA LYS A 159 5.81 -31.02 16.66
C LYS A 159 5.77 -32.28 15.77
N PRO A 160 6.81 -33.13 15.80
CA PRO A 160 7.10 -34.11 14.77
C PRO A 160 6.25 -35.37 14.94
N ALA A 161 6.13 -36.13 13.85
CA ALA A 161 6.10 -37.58 13.88
C ALA A 161 7.45 -38.07 13.34
#